data_AF-A0A1B5E113-F1
#
_entry.id   AF-A0A1B5E113-F1
#
_cell.length_a   1.000
_cell.length_b   1.000
_cell.length_c   1.000
_cell.angle_alpha   90.00
_cell.angle_beta   90.00
_cell.angle_gamma   90.00
#
_symmetry.space_group_name_H-M   'P 1'
#
loop_
_entity.id
_entity.type
_entity.pdbx_description
1 polymer ?
#
loop_
_entity_poly.entity_id
_entity_poly.type
_entity_poly.pdbx_seq_one_letter_code
_entity_poly.pdbx_strand_id
1 'polypeptide(L)'
;MAVKKSHRRRGLGSTMMREAIARYPNVELIFPVKEVSFYQQMGVQVIDAENTQVVMNTTSENTPGLMGIVNADQILHSPQAKKIHAQLVGRLGIKMMANAEKQLQREAASYVHTRLATH
;
A
#
# COMPACT_ATOMS: atom_id res chain seq x y z
N MET A 1 -8.93 -10.04 -7.40
CA MET A 1 -9.03 -11.45 -6.95
C MET A 1 -8.64 -11.57 -5.48
N ALA A 2 -9.31 -12.42 -4.70
CA ALA A 2 -9.04 -12.57 -3.27
C ALA A 2 -8.82 -14.04 -2.88
N VAL A 3 -7.58 -14.38 -2.48
CA VAL A 3 -7.24 -15.71 -1.94
C VAL A 3 -7.18 -15.64 -0.42
N LYS A 4 -7.90 -16.55 0.25
CA LYS A 4 -7.90 -16.69 1.72
C LYS A 4 -6.48 -16.76 2.24
N LYS A 5 -6.15 -16.01 3.29
CA LYS A 5 -4.77 -15.85 3.81
C LYS A 5 -4.09 -17.20 4.05
N SER A 6 -4.80 -18.16 4.66
CA SER A 6 -4.29 -19.51 4.94
C SER A 6 -3.97 -20.35 3.70
N HIS A 7 -4.32 -19.87 2.50
CA HIS A 7 -4.12 -20.57 1.23
C HIS A 7 -3.28 -19.74 0.23
N ARG A 8 -2.72 -18.61 0.66
CA ARG A 8 -1.82 -17.80 -0.18
C ARG A 8 -0.50 -18.53 -0.42
N ARG A 9 0.25 -18.10 -1.45
CA ARG A 9 1.56 -18.66 -1.86
C ARG A 9 1.51 -20.13 -2.33
N ARG A 10 0.32 -20.68 -2.56
CA ARG A 10 0.10 -22.02 -3.12
C ARG A 10 -0.23 -22.01 -4.62
N GLY A 11 0.01 -20.89 -5.31
CA GLY A 11 -0.30 -20.75 -6.75
C GLY A 11 -1.78 -20.59 -7.11
N LEU A 12 -2.71 -20.63 -6.15
CA LEU A 12 -4.15 -20.54 -6.44
C LEU A 12 -4.52 -19.31 -7.26
N GLY A 13 -4.03 -18.13 -6.85
CA GLY A 13 -4.32 -16.89 -7.56
C GLY A 13 -3.76 -16.88 -8.99
N SER A 14 -2.51 -17.32 -9.18
CA SER A 14 -1.90 -17.33 -10.50
C SER A 14 -2.54 -18.36 -11.43
N THR A 15 -2.98 -19.51 -10.91
CA THR A 15 -3.75 -20.50 -11.68
C THR A 15 -5.11 -19.93 -12.10
N MET A 16 -5.89 -19.39 -11.17
CA MET A 16 -7.18 -18.76 -11.49
C MET A 16 -7.05 -17.65 -12.52
N MET A 17 -6.01 -16.81 -12.40
CA MET A 17 -5.79 -15.72 -13.35
C MET A 17 -5.42 -16.23 -14.74
N ARG A 18 -4.54 -17.24 -14.84
CA ARG A 18 -4.19 -17.82 -16.15
C ARG A 18 -5.39 -18.48 -16.82
N GLU A 19 -6.24 -19.17 -16.07
CA GLU A 19 -7.47 -19.73 -16.61
C GLU A 19 -8.42 -18.64 -17.11
N ALA A 20 -8.55 -17.52 -16.37
CA ALA A 20 -9.35 -16.39 -16.81
C ALA A 20 -8.81 -15.76 -18.10
N ILE A 21 -7.50 -15.52 -18.18
CA ILE A 21 -6.84 -14.97 -19.38
C ILE A 21 -6.97 -15.93 -20.58
N ALA A 22 -6.83 -17.24 -20.35
CA ALA A 22 -6.99 -18.23 -21.41
C ALA A 22 -8.42 -18.32 -21.94
N ARG A 23 -9.41 -18.04 -21.07
CA ARG A 23 -10.83 -18.11 -21.41
C ARG A 23 -11.36 -16.84 -22.05
N TYR A 24 -10.89 -15.67 -21.63
CA TYR A 24 -11.41 -14.38 -22.05
C TYR A 24 -10.37 -13.60 -22.86
N PRO A 25 -10.72 -13.11 -24.06
CA PRO A 25 -9.77 -12.42 -24.94
C PRO A 25 -9.29 -11.07 -24.38
N ASN A 26 -10.08 -10.45 -23.50
CA ASN A 26 -9.73 -9.21 -22.81
C ASN A 26 -10.07 -9.37 -21.32
N VAL A 27 -9.08 -9.12 -20.46
CA VAL A 27 -9.24 -9.08 -19.01
C VAL A 27 -8.72 -7.75 -18.48
N GLU A 28 -9.66 -6.88 -18.10
CA GLU A 28 -9.39 -5.61 -17.46
C GLU A 28 -9.53 -5.69 -15.94
N LEU A 29 -8.59 -5.08 -15.24
CA LEU A 29 -8.41 -5.18 -13.80
C LEU A 29 -8.07 -3.81 -13.21
N ILE A 30 -8.71 -3.46 -12.10
CA ILE A 30 -8.46 -2.22 -11.37
C ILE A 30 -8.10 -2.54 -9.93
N PHE A 31 -6.89 -2.14 -9.51
CA PHE A 31 -6.35 -2.48 -8.19
C PHE A 31 -5.42 -1.40 -7.63
N PRO A 32 -5.17 -1.39 -6.31
CA PRO A 32 -4.11 -0.58 -5.73
C PRO A 32 -2.74 -1.01 -6.24
N VAL A 33 -1.79 -0.06 -6.30
CA VAL A 33 -0.41 -0.24 -6.79
C VAL A 33 0.29 -1.49 -6.24
N LYS A 34 0.05 -1.87 -4.99
CA LYS A 34 0.68 -3.03 -4.33
C LYS A 34 0.45 -4.37 -5.04
N GLU A 35 -0.61 -4.49 -5.84
CA GLU A 35 -0.96 -5.73 -6.53
C GLU A 35 -0.42 -5.81 -7.97
N VAL A 36 0.14 -4.71 -8.49
CA VAL A 36 0.57 -4.58 -9.91
C VAL A 36 1.59 -5.66 -10.28
N SER A 37 2.62 -5.85 -9.44
CA SER A 37 3.71 -6.80 -9.72
C SER A 37 3.22 -8.24 -9.88
N PHE A 38 2.15 -8.61 -9.18
CA PHE A 38 1.56 -9.94 -9.29
C PHE A 38 0.89 -10.16 -10.65
N TYR A 39 0.13 -9.18 -11.14
CA TYR A 39 -0.59 -9.30 -12.42
C TYR A 39 0.32 -9.10 -13.63
N GLN A 40 1.36 -8.27 -13.53
CA GLN A 40 2.38 -8.14 -14.59
C GLN A 40 3.08 -9.46 -14.90
N GLN A 41 3.38 -10.27 -13.88
CA GLN A 41 3.96 -11.60 -14.07
C GLN A 41 3.04 -12.56 -14.83
N MET A 42 1.74 -12.25 -14.96
CA MET A 42 0.76 -13.04 -15.69
C MET A 42 0.46 -12.47 -17.09
N GLY A 43 1.22 -11.47 -17.55
CA GLY A 43 1.06 -10.88 -18.88
C GLY A 43 0.00 -9.77 -18.97
N VAL A 44 -0.45 -9.24 -17.82
CA VAL A 44 -1.35 -8.08 -17.78
C VAL A 44 -0.50 -6.81 -17.65
N GLN A 45 -0.71 -5.83 -18.53
CA GLN A 45 0.06 -4.58 -18.55
C GLN A 45 -0.73 -3.43 -17.94
N VAL A 46 -0.02 -2.43 -17.41
CA VAL A 46 -0.63 -1.18 -16.96
C VAL A 46 -1.02 -0.35 -18.17
N ILE A 47 -2.25 0.13 -18.23
CA ILE A 47 -2.76 0.97 -19.33
C ILE A 47 -3.17 2.37 -18.86
N ASP A 48 -3.53 2.52 -17.59
CA ASP A 48 -3.90 3.81 -17.01
C ASP A 48 -3.72 3.79 -15.48
N ALA A 49 -3.79 4.95 -14.84
CA ALA A 49 -3.81 5.09 -13.40
C ALA A 49 -4.71 6.25 -12.98
N GLU A 50 -5.63 5.98 -12.05
CA GLU A 50 -6.54 6.99 -11.51
C GLU A 50 -6.54 6.97 -9.97
N ASN A 51 -6.22 8.12 -9.38
CA ASN A 51 -6.10 8.30 -7.93
C ASN A 51 -5.13 7.29 -7.28
N THR A 52 -5.68 6.31 -6.56
CA THR A 52 -4.91 5.26 -5.86
C THR A 52 -4.99 3.90 -6.55
N GLN A 53 -5.66 3.85 -7.70
CA GLN A 53 -5.93 2.64 -8.46
C GLN A 53 -5.15 2.67 -9.77
N VAL A 54 -4.74 1.49 -10.21
CA VAL A 54 -4.07 1.24 -11.48
C VAL A 54 -5.00 0.40 -12.34
N VAL A 55 -5.17 0.82 -13.59
CA VAL A 55 -5.91 0.07 -14.61
C VAL A 55 -4.92 -0.80 -15.36
N MET A 56 -5.21 -2.10 -15.41
CA MET A 56 -4.39 -3.09 -16.08
C MET A 56 -5.22 -3.93 -17.04
N ASN A 57 -4.67 -4.24 -18.21
CA ASN A 57 -5.35 -5.04 -19.23
C ASN A 57 -4.39 -6.05 -19.89
N THR A 58 -4.93 -7.14 -20.43
CA THR A 58 -4.22 -8.09 -21.30
C THR A 58 -3.98 -7.54 -22.72
N THR A 59 -4.75 -6.52 -23.13
CA THR A 59 -4.58 -5.79 -24.40
C THR A 59 -4.03 -4.38 -24.13
N SER A 60 -3.67 -3.65 -25.18
CA SER A 60 -3.28 -2.24 -25.11
C SER A 60 -4.46 -1.27 -25.20
N GLU A 61 -5.69 -1.79 -25.22
CA GLU A 61 -6.90 -0.99 -25.43
C GLU A 61 -7.74 -0.97 -24.16
N ASN A 62 -8.27 0.21 -23.84
CA ASN A 62 -9.23 0.35 -22.76
C ASN A 62 -10.56 -0.30 -23.17
N THR A 63 -11.20 -1.00 -22.24
CA THR A 63 -12.55 -1.53 -22.46
C THR A 63 -13.54 -0.36 -22.44
N PRO A 64 -14.55 -0.31 -23.33
CA PRO A 64 -15.54 0.78 -23.35
C PRO A 64 -16.52 0.77 -22.15
N GLY A 65 -16.20 0.03 -21.09
CA GLY A 65 -17.00 -0.04 -19.87
C GLY A 65 -16.85 1.23 -19.03
N LEU A 66 -17.94 1.67 -18.42
CA LEU A 66 -17.91 2.72 -17.41
C LEU A 66 -17.67 2.09 -16.03
N MET A 67 -16.57 2.45 -15.36
CA MET A 67 -16.34 2.10 -13.95
C MET A 67 -16.56 3.33 -13.06
N GLY A 68 -17.38 3.16 -12.02
CA GLY A 68 -17.52 4.17 -10.97
C GLY A 68 -16.32 4.15 -10.03
N ILE A 69 -15.51 5.21 -10.05
CA ILE A 69 -14.38 5.37 -9.14
C ILE A 69 -14.81 6.20 -7.94
N VAL A 70 -14.47 5.72 -6.75
CA VAL A 70 -14.73 6.45 -5.52
C VAL A 70 -13.82 7.69 -5.49
N ASN A 71 -14.43 8.87 -5.41
CA ASN A 71 -13.69 10.10 -5.17
C ASN A 71 -13.13 10.10 -3.74
N ALA A 72 -11.86 9.69 -3.61
CA ALA A 72 -11.16 9.61 -2.34
C ALA A 72 -11.00 10.99 -1.68
N ASP A 73 -10.94 12.07 -2.47
CA ASP A 73 -10.73 13.42 -1.97
C ASP A 73 -11.86 13.88 -1.05
N GLN A 74 -13.11 13.64 -1.46
CA GLN A 74 -14.29 13.98 -0.66
C GLN A 74 -14.29 13.25 0.70
N ILE A 75 -13.83 12.00 0.71
CA ILE A 75 -13.73 11.20 1.94
C ILE A 75 -12.61 11.72 2.83
N LEU A 76 -11.43 12.01 2.26
CA LEU A 76 -10.26 12.47 3.00
C LEU A 76 -10.46 13.87 3.60
N HIS A 77 -11.23 14.73 2.94
CA HIS A 77 -11.53 16.07 3.44
C HIS A 77 -12.72 16.14 4.40
N SER A 78 -13.40 15.01 4.66
CA SER A 78 -14.51 14.93 5.60
C SER A 78 -14.08 15.28 7.03
N PRO A 79 -14.98 15.85 7.87
CA PRO A 79 -14.69 16.12 9.27
C PRO A 79 -14.22 14.86 10.04
N GLN A 80 -14.78 13.70 9.72
CA GLN A 80 -14.43 12.42 10.34
C GLN A 80 -13.00 12.00 9.98
N ALA A 81 -12.61 12.09 8.71
CA ALA A 81 -11.24 11.78 8.27
C ALA A 81 -10.22 12.74 8.90
N LYS A 82 -10.53 14.04 8.97
CA LYS A 82 -9.69 15.04 9.67
C LYS A 82 -9.51 14.72 11.15
N LYS A 83 -10.57 14.28 11.84
CA LYS A 83 -10.49 13.86 13.26
C LYS A 83 -9.58 12.64 13.44
N ILE A 84 -9.74 11.62 12.59
CA ILE A 84 -8.89 10.42 12.62
C ILE A 84 -7.44 10.79 12.33
N HIS A 85 -7.20 11.67 11.36
CA HIS A 85 -5.86 12.17 11.03
C HIS A 85 -5.21 12.86 12.24
N ALA A 86 -5.90 13.81 12.88
CA ALA A 86 -5.40 14.49 14.07
C ALA A 86 -5.06 13.52 15.21
N GLN A 87 -5.90 12.51 15.43
CA GLN A 87 -5.66 11.46 16.42
C GLN A 87 -4.41 10.63 16.10
N LEU A 88 -4.23 10.23 14.83
CA LEU A 88 -3.05 9.49 14.38
C LEU A 88 -1.77 10.33 14.54
N VAL A 89 -1.80 11.60 14.14
CA VAL A 89 -0.68 12.53 14.31
C VAL A 89 -0.33 12.69 15.78
N GLY A 90 -1.30 12.93 16.66
CA GLY A 90 -1.05 13.04 18.10
C GLY A 90 -0.42 11.77 18.69
N ARG A 91 -0.98 10.59 18.35
CA ARG A 91 -0.45 9.31 18.84
C ARG A 91 0.96 9.01 18.35
N LEU A 92 1.23 9.25 17.08
CA LEU A 92 2.57 9.06 16.49
C LEU A 92 3.55 10.08 17.06
N GLY A 93 3.14 11.33 17.25
CA GLY A 93 3.94 12.39 17.86
C GLY A 93 4.42 12.00 19.26
N ILE A 94 3.51 11.56 20.15
CA ILE A 94 3.87 11.08 21.50
C ILE A 94 4.90 9.95 21.44
N LYS A 95 4.69 8.97 20.54
CA LYS A 95 5.63 7.86 20.36
C LYS A 95 7.01 8.35 19.91
N MET A 96 7.06 9.29 18.96
CA MET A 96 8.31 9.84 18.43
C MET A 96 9.05 10.66 19.49
N MET A 97 8.33 11.45 20.30
CA MET A 97 8.92 12.19 21.43
C MET A 97 9.52 11.26 22.47
N ALA A 98 8.79 10.21 22.89
CA ALA A 98 9.30 9.23 23.84
C ALA A 98 10.54 8.48 23.32
N ASN A 99 10.61 8.21 22.01
CA ASN A 99 11.80 7.63 21.39
C ASN A 99 12.99 8.60 21.40
N ALA A 100 12.75 9.88 21.08
CA ALA A 100 13.79 10.92 21.10
C ALA A 100 14.35 11.12 22.52
N GLU A 101 13.50 11.14 23.54
CA GLU A 101 13.94 11.28 24.94
C GLU A 101 14.81 10.08 25.38
N LYS A 102 14.41 8.86 25.06
CA LYS A 102 15.23 7.66 25.32
C LYS A 102 16.56 7.71 24.60
N GLN A 103 16.60 8.27 23.39
CA GLN A 103 17.84 8.42 22.65
C GLN A 103 18.76 9.45 23.30
N LEU A 104 18.23 10.62 23.68
CA LEU A 104 18.98 11.64 24.44
C LEU A 104 19.55 11.09 25.75
N GLN A 105 18.77 10.31 26.51
CA GLN A 105 19.25 9.69 27.76
C GLN A 105 20.43 8.74 27.53
N ARG A 106 20.39 7.93 26.46
CA ARG A 106 21.50 7.02 26.11
C ARG A 106 22.75 7.79 25.71
N GLU A 107 22.59 8.82 24.89
CA GLU A 107 23.71 9.68 24.45
C GLU A 107 24.34 10.38 25.66
N ALA A 108 23.53 10.99 26.53
CA ALA A 108 24.00 11.64 27.75
C ALA A 108 24.76 10.67 28.67
N ALA A 109 24.26 9.44 28.87
CA ALA A 109 24.95 8.41 29.64
C ALA A 109 26.30 8.01 29.03
N SER A 110 26.35 7.87 27.70
CA SER A 110 27.59 7.59 26.96
C SER A 110 28.63 8.71 27.11
N TYR A 111 28.19 9.98 27.01
CA TYR A 111 29.06 11.14 27.21
C TYR A 111 29.67 11.18 28.62
N VAL A 112 28.86 10.93 29.65
CA VAL A 112 29.35 10.88 31.04
C VAL A 112 30.36 9.75 31.23
N HIS A 113 30.09 8.57 30.68
CA HIS A 113 31.02 7.44 30.78
C HIS A 113 32.35 7.70 30.06
N THR A 114 32.29 8.33 28.87
CA THR A 114 33.48 8.68 28.09
C THR A 114 34.34 9.71 28.81
N ARG A 115 33.72 10.69 29.47
CA ARG A 115 34.41 11.76 30.22
C ARG A 115 35.03 11.28 31.54
N LEU A 116 34.44 10.26 32.16
CA LEU A 116 35.01 9.59 33.34
C LEU A 116 36.15 8.63 32.99
N ALA A 117 36.22 8.13 31.75
CA ALA A 117 37.30 7.26 31.28
C ALA A 117 38.54 8.02 30.73
N THR A 118 38.47 9.36 30.63
CA THR A 118 39.56 10.21 30.13
C THR A 118 40.27 11.04 31.21
N HIS A 119 39.99 10.76 32.49
CA HIS A 119 40.72 11.26 33.66
C HIS A 119 41.25 10.09 34.49
#